data_AF-A0A3L7NGY4-F1
#
_entry.id   AF-A0A3L7NGY4-F1
#
_cell.length_a   1.000
_cell.length_b   1.000
_cell.length_c   1.000
_cell.angle_alpha   90.00
_cell.angle_beta   90.00
_cell.angle_gamma   90.00
#
_symmetry.space_group_name_H-M   'P 1'
#
loop_
_entity.id
_entity.type
_entity.pdbx_description
1 polymer ?
#
loop_
_entity_poly.entity_id
_entity_poly.type
_entity_poly.pdbx_seq_one_letter_code
_entity_poly.pdbx_strand_id
1 'polypeptide(L)'
;RIVRGQKLMQAVSDLFLGWVDGVTDPGRHYYGRQLHDMKGTFDVEGAKFATLELYADLCAQTLARAHARSGDTVAIAAYLGEGKAFADAVEVFSVAESHLIAGDHRRLSEAIASGELPAADTEDA
;
A
#
# COMPACT_ATOMS: atom_id res chain seq x y z
N ARG A 1 8.21 -6.68 -14.91
CA ARG A 1 8.57 -6.60 -13.47
C ARG A 1 7.36 -6.76 -12.55
N ILE A 2 6.29 -5.96 -12.71
CA ILE A 2 5.10 -5.91 -11.83
C ILE A 2 4.49 -7.29 -11.56
N VAL A 3 4.15 -8.03 -12.63
CA VAL A 3 3.49 -9.36 -12.52
C VAL A 3 4.34 -10.35 -11.73
N ARG A 4 5.65 -10.37 -11.96
CA ARG A 4 6.56 -11.25 -11.22
C ARG A 4 6.56 -10.92 -9.72
N GLY A 5 6.66 -9.64 -9.37
CA GLY A 5 6.60 -9.20 -7.97
C GLY A 5 5.29 -9.57 -7.29
N GLN A 6 4.16 -9.36 -7.97
CA GLN A 6 2.85 -9.73 -7.42
C GLN A 6 2.72 -11.25 -7.21
N LYS A 7 3.13 -12.07 -8.18
CA LYS A 7 3.11 -13.53 -8.03
C LYS A 7 3.99 -14.04 -6.88
N LEU A 8 5.13 -13.38 -6.64
CA LEU A 8 6.02 -13.71 -5.52
C LEU A 8 5.39 -13.36 -4.16
N MET A 9 4.77 -12.19 -4.04
CA MET A 9 4.23 -11.71 -2.76
C MET A 9 2.85 -12.31 -2.43
N GLN A 10 1.98 -12.50 -3.42
CA GLN A 10 0.59 -12.93 -3.21
C GLN A 10 0.47 -14.42 -2.93
N ALA A 11 -0.11 -14.79 -1.79
CA ALA A 11 -0.30 -16.20 -1.43
C ALA A 11 -1.23 -16.91 -2.42
N VAL A 12 -2.22 -16.17 -2.94
CA VAL A 12 -3.12 -16.60 -4.01
C VAL A 12 -3.04 -15.57 -5.13
N SER A 13 -2.65 -16.02 -6.31
CA SER A 13 -2.62 -15.18 -7.52
C SER A 13 -3.81 -15.52 -8.41
N ASP A 14 -4.31 -14.52 -9.11
CA ASP A 14 -5.31 -14.70 -10.16
C ASP A 14 -4.70 -15.44 -11.36
N LEU A 15 -5.46 -16.37 -11.95
CA LEU A 15 -5.07 -17.14 -13.14
C LEU A 15 -4.74 -16.22 -14.32
N PHE A 16 -5.43 -15.10 -14.43
CA PHE A 16 -5.23 -14.10 -15.49
C PHE A 16 -4.17 -13.05 -15.14
N LEU A 17 -3.50 -13.15 -13.99
CA LEU A 17 -2.42 -12.23 -13.62
C LEU A 17 -1.22 -12.42 -14.57
N GLY A 18 -1.06 -11.47 -15.50
CA GLY A 18 -0.15 -11.60 -16.62
C GLY A 18 0.16 -10.28 -17.31
N TRP A 19 0.92 -10.36 -18.39
CA TRP A 19 1.07 -9.26 -19.34
C TRP A 19 1.00 -9.80 -20.76
N VAL A 20 0.59 -8.95 -21.69
CA VAL A 20 0.56 -9.24 -23.12
C VAL A 20 1.36 -8.17 -23.87
N ASP A 21 1.98 -8.55 -24.97
CA ASP A 21 2.67 -7.61 -25.85
C ASP A 21 1.68 -6.85 -26.73
N GLY A 22 1.97 -5.58 -26.98
CA GLY A 22 1.19 -4.75 -27.88
C GLY A 22 1.24 -5.29 -29.31
N VAL A 23 0.07 -5.62 -29.86
CA VAL A 23 -0.04 -6.11 -31.24
C VAL A 23 0.31 -5.01 -32.24
N THR A 24 -0.06 -3.76 -31.96
CA THR A 24 0.15 -2.59 -32.82
C THR A 24 1.25 -1.64 -32.33
N ASP A 25 1.80 -1.87 -31.13
CA ASP A 25 2.83 -1.02 -30.50
C ASP A 25 3.98 -1.90 -29.96
N PRO A 26 4.93 -2.28 -30.83
CA PRO A 26 6.05 -3.13 -30.45
C PRO A 26 6.87 -2.52 -29.31
N GLY A 27 7.07 -3.27 -28.24
CA GLY A 27 7.81 -2.83 -27.05
C GLY A 27 6.94 -2.28 -25.93
N ARG A 28 5.62 -2.10 -26.15
CA ARG A 28 4.66 -1.82 -25.09
C ARG A 28 4.09 -3.12 -24.53
N HIS A 29 4.11 -3.25 -23.21
CA HIS A 29 3.48 -4.36 -22.49
C HIS A 29 2.22 -3.88 -21.78
N TYR A 30 1.15 -4.66 -21.88
CA TYR A 30 -0.12 -4.40 -21.21
C TYR A 30 -0.28 -5.36 -20.04
N TYR A 31 -0.54 -4.80 -18.86
CA TYR A 31 -0.80 -5.57 -17.65
C TYR A 31 -2.24 -6.08 -17.64
N GLY A 32 -2.43 -7.38 -17.44
CA GLY A 32 -3.73 -8.04 -17.39
C GLY A 32 -3.95 -8.73 -16.04
N ARG A 33 -5.17 -8.61 -15.53
CA ARG A 33 -5.71 -9.38 -14.39
C ARG A 33 -7.24 -9.40 -14.46
N GLN A 34 -7.85 -10.45 -13.95
CA GLN A 34 -9.23 -10.45 -13.49
C GLN A 34 -9.28 -9.78 -12.11
N LEU A 35 -10.06 -8.69 -12.01
CA LEU A 35 -10.34 -8.10 -10.71
C LEU A 35 -11.36 -9.01 -10.01
N HIS A 36 -10.98 -9.61 -8.88
CA HIS A 36 -12.00 -10.11 -7.94
C HIS A 36 -12.59 -8.85 -7.31
N ASP A 37 -13.70 -8.37 -7.85
CA ASP A 37 -14.26 -7.03 -7.61
C ASP A 37 -14.95 -6.89 -6.25
N MET A 38 -14.42 -7.54 -5.22
CA MET A 38 -14.75 -7.20 -3.85
C MET A 38 -13.69 -6.22 -3.35
N LYS A 39 -13.80 -4.96 -3.82
CA LYS A 39 -13.08 -3.85 -3.20
C LYS A 39 -13.77 -3.52 -1.87
N GLY A 40 -13.64 -4.41 -0.89
CA GLY A 40 -13.97 -4.08 0.49
C GLY A 40 -13.01 -3.00 0.93
N THR A 41 -13.48 -1.77 1.09
CA THR A 41 -12.73 -0.74 1.80
C THR A 41 -12.92 -0.96 3.29
N PHE A 42 -11.89 -0.68 4.07
CA PHE A 42 -12.02 -0.64 5.52
C PHE A 42 -12.36 0.81 5.89
N ASP A 43 -13.52 1.01 6.52
CA ASP A 43 -13.93 2.33 7.03
C ASP A 43 -13.09 2.67 8.26
N VAL A 44 -12.01 3.41 8.04
CA VAL A 44 -11.09 3.85 9.09
C VAL A 44 -11.75 4.92 9.98
N GLU A 45 -12.60 5.77 9.41
CA GLU A 45 -13.21 6.90 10.11
C GLU A 45 -14.26 6.43 11.13
N GLY A 46 -15.06 5.43 10.76
CA GLY A 46 -16.07 4.82 11.63
C GLY A 46 -15.57 3.70 12.54
N ALA A 47 -14.32 3.25 12.37
CA ALA A 47 -13.80 2.11 13.12
C ALA A 47 -13.56 2.44 14.61
N LYS A 48 -13.91 1.49 15.48
CA LYS A 48 -13.50 1.53 16.89
C LYS A 48 -12.00 1.24 16.99
N PHE A 49 -11.35 1.78 18.02
CA PHE A 49 -9.92 1.57 18.26
C PHE A 49 -9.51 0.08 18.24
N ALA A 50 -10.24 -0.79 18.93
CA ALA A 50 -9.96 -2.24 18.93
C ALA A 50 -10.04 -2.87 17.52
N THR A 51 -10.88 -2.34 16.64
CA THR A 51 -10.96 -2.78 15.24
C THR A 51 -9.77 -2.28 14.43
N LEU A 52 -9.30 -1.06 14.70
CA LEU A 52 -8.09 -0.51 14.10
C LEU A 52 -6.84 -1.28 14.52
N GLU A 53 -6.74 -1.69 15.78
CA GLU A 53 -5.64 -2.55 16.27
C GLU A 53 -5.62 -3.89 15.53
N LEU A 54 -6.77 -4.57 15.45
CA LEU A 54 -6.88 -5.83 14.69
C LEU A 54 -6.53 -5.64 13.22
N TYR A 55 -6.99 -4.54 12.61
CA TYR A 55 -6.70 -4.22 11.22
C TYR A 55 -5.20 -3.98 11.01
N ALA A 56 -4.54 -3.24 11.90
CA ALA A 56 -3.10 -3.03 11.88
C ALA A 56 -2.32 -4.36 11.99
N ASP A 57 -2.73 -5.26 12.89
CA ASP A 57 -2.12 -6.58 13.02
C ASP A 57 -2.24 -7.42 11.74
N LEU A 58 -3.42 -7.43 11.10
CA LEU A 58 -3.64 -8.13 9.84
C LEU A 58 -2.78 -7.56 8.71
N CYS A 59 -2.66 -6.25 8.63
CA CYS A 59 -1.79 -5.54 7.69
C CYS A 59 -0.31 -5.89 7.93
N ALA A 60 0.14 -5.81 9.18
CA ALA A 60 1.51 -6.13 9.56
C ALA A 60 1.89 -7.58 9.21
N GLN A 61 1.04 -8.55 9.54
CA GLN A 61 1.26 -9.96 9.19
C GLN A 61 1.26 -10.20 7.68
N THR A 62 0.42 -9.49 6.94
CA THR A 62 0.37 -9.58 5.47
C THR A 62 1.64 -9.03 4.84
N LEU A 63 2.12 -7.88 5.32
CA LEU A 63 3.36 -7.26 4.87
C LEU A 63 4.58 -8.13 5.21
N ALA A 64 4.67 -8.63 6.44
CA ALA A 64 5.75 -9.52 6.88
C ALA A 64 5.85 -10.77 6.00
N ARG A 65 4.71 -11.41 5.69
CA ARG A 65 4.65 -12.56 4.78
C ARG A 65 5.09 -12.21 3.36
N ALA A 66 4.68 -11.05 2.84
CA ALA A 66 5.08 -10.61 1.52
C ALA A 66 6.59 -10.40 1.42
N HIS A 67 7.20 -9.76 2.43
CA HIS A 67 8.65 -9.59 2.51
C HIS A 67 9.39 -10.92 2.65
N ALA A 68 8.93 -11.81 3.52
CA ALA A 68 9.51 -13.13 3.68
C ALA A 68 9.47 -13.95 2.38
N ARG A 69 8.39 -13.85 1.60
CA ARG A 69 8.26 -14.61 0.33
C ARG A 69 9.05 -14.02 -0.84
N SER A 70 9.30 -12.71 -0.82
CA SER A 70 9.97 -12.02 -1.93
C SER A 70 11.44 -11.67 -1.67
N GLY A 71 11.91 -11.83 -0.43
CA GLY A 71 13.29 -11.60 -0.01
C GLY A 71 13.94 -12.82 0.63
N ASP A 72 15.15 -12.63 1.16
CA ASP A 72 15.87 -13.66 1.94
C ASP A 72 15.37 -13.62 3.39
N THR A 73 14.59 -14.65 3.76
CA THR A 73 13.98 -14.75 5.09
C THR A 73 15.02 -14.79 6.22
N VAL A 74 16.15 -15.45 6.00
CA VAL A 74 17.21 -15.60 7.00
C VAL A 74 17.92 -14.27 7.20
N ALA A 75 18.26 -13.58 6.10
CA ALA A 75 18.89 -12.27 6.16
C ALA A 75 17.98 -11.22 6.83
N ILE A 76 16.68 -11.22 6.48
CA ILE A 76 15.69 -10.31 7.09
C ILE A 76 15.57 -10.58 8.59
N ALA A 77 15.40 -11.84 9.00
CA ALA A 77 15.28 -12.20 10.40
C ALA A 77 16.55 -11.84 11.20
N ALA A 78 17.73 -12.10 10.63
CA ALA A 78 19.01 -11.76 11.25
C ALA A 78 19.18 -10.24 11.42
N TYR A 79 18.74 -9.44 10.45
CA TYR A 79 18.79 -7.98 10.53
C TYR A 79 17.84 -7.42 11.60
N LEU A 80 16.64 -7.97 11.71
CA LEU A 80 15.66 -7.53 12.72
C LEU A 80 16.06 -7.94 14.14
N GLY A 81 16.65 -9.13 14.30
CA GLY A 81 16.98 -9.70 15.60
C GLY A 81 15.72 -9.98 16.45
N GLU A 82 15.93 -10.15 17.76
CA GLU A 82 14.85 -10.43 18.74
C GLU A 82 14.47 -9.21 19.59
N GLY A 83 15.12 -8.07 19.34
CA GLY A 83 14.93 -6.84 20.10
C GLY A 83 13.76 -6.00 19.60
N LYS A 84 13.49 -4.89 20.32
CA LYS A 84 12.43 -3.93 19.97
C LYS A 84 12.86 -2.81 19.02
N ALA A 85 14.16 -2.71 18.71
CA ALA A 85 14.73 -1.59 17.96
C ALA A 85 13.99 -1.30 16.63
N PHE A 86 13.59 -2.33 15.90
CA PHE A 86 12.80 -2.14 14.68
C PHE A 86 11.39 -1.61 14.97
N ALA A 87 10.69 -2.19 15.96
CA ALA A 87 9.35 -1.75 16.35
C ALA A 87 9.36 -0.30 16.85
N ASP A 88 10.34 0.05 17.69
CA ASP A 88 10.52 1.40 18.22
C ASP A 88 10.81 2.40 17.08
N ALA A 89 11.63 2.02 16.10
CA ALA A 89 11.92 2.85 14.93
C ALA A 89 10.67 3.06 14.05
N VAL A 90 9.86 2.01 13.86
CA VAL A 90 8.59 2.10 13.12
C VAL A 90 7.60 2.99 13.85
N GLU A 91 7.48 2.90 15.17
CA GLU A 91 6.63 3.79 15.98
C GLU A 91 7.02 5.26 15.78
N VAL A 92 8.31 5.59 15.95
CA VAL A 92 8.82 6.95 15.76
C VAL A 92 8.56 7.44 14.34
N PHE A 93 8.80 6.59 13.34
CA PHE A 93 8.54 6.92 11.94
C PHE A 93 7.05 7.20 11.70
N SER A 94 6.15 6.33 12.17
CA SER A 94 4.70 6.47 11.96
C SER A 94 4.14 7.74 12.61
N VAL A 95 4.59 8.09 13.83
CA VAL A 95 4.19 9.34 14.48
C VAL A 95 4.68 10.55 13.68
N ALA A 96 5.94 10.55 13.24
CA ALA A 96 6.48 11.65 12.45
C ALA A 96 5.76 11.81 11.09
N GLU A 97 5.48 10.70 10.41
CA GLU A 97 4.73 10.68 9.15
C GLU A 97 3.31 11.23 9.36
N SER A 98 2.62 10.88 10.46
CA SER A 98 1.27 11.38 10.74
C SER A 98 1.22 12.92 10.80
N HIS A 99 2.26 13.54 11.38
CA HIS A 99 2.37 15.00 11.44
C HIS A 99 2.65 15.60 10.07
N LEU A 100 3.50 14.93 9.27
CA LEU A 100 3.81 15.35 7.91
C LEU A 100 2.55 15.32 7.03
N ILE A 101 1.82 14.20 7.02
CA ILE A 101 0.56 14.05 6.27
C ILE A 101 -0.46 15.11 6.68
N ALA A 102 -0.63 15.35 7.98
CA ALA A 102 -1.54 16.39 8.46
C ALA A 102 -1.11 17.79 8.00
N GLY A 103 0.19 18.06 7.94
CA GLY A 103 0.75 19.30 7.39
C GLY A 103 0.50 19.46 5.89
N ASP A 104 0.78 18.40 5.12
CA ASP A 104 0.58 18.37 3.67
C ASP A 104 -0.90 18.55 3.31
N HIS A 105 -1.81 17.91 4.05
CA HIS A 105 -3.25 18.10 3.88
C HIS A 105 -3.68 19.54 4.12
N ARG A 106 -3.20 20.17 5.20
CA ARG A 106 -3.50 21.60 5.47
C ARG A 106 -2.98 22.48 4.36
N ARG A 107 -1.73 22.29 3.93
CA ARG A 107 -1.13 23.06 2.83
C ARG A 107 -1.91 22.90 1.53
N LEU A 108 -2.31 21.67 1.19
CA LEU A 108 -3.12 21.41 0.01
C LEU A 108 -4.45 22.16 0.09
N SER A 109 -5.12 22.09 1.24
CA SER A 109 -6.41 22.76 1.48
C SER A 109 -6.28 24.28 1.40
N GLU A 110 -5.22 24.87 1.95
CA GLU A 110 -4.93 26.30 1.89
C GLU A 110 -4.63 26.77 0.46
N ALA A 111 -3.86 25.99 -0.30
CA ALA A 111 -3.53 26.29 -1.70
C ALA A 111 -4.78 26.22 -2.60
N ILE A 112 -5.71 25.32 -2.32
CA ILE A 112 -7.02 25.29 -2.99
C ILE A 112 -7.84 26.52 -2.60
N ALA A 113 -7.95 26.83 -1.30
CA ALA A 113 -8.74 27.96 -0.80
C ALA A 113 -8.24 29.33 -1.26
N SER A 114 -6.92 29.46 -1.47
CA SER A 114 -6.29 30.69 -1.99
C SER A 114 -6.37 30.81 -3.52
N GLY A 115 -6.79 29.75 -4.22
CA GLY A 115 -6.83 29.69 -5.68
C GLY A 115 -5.46 29.43 -6.33
N GLU A 116 -4.42 29.09 -5.55
CA GLU A 116 -3.12 28.67 -6.08
C GLU A 116 -3.23 27.33 -6.84
N LEU A 117 -4.05 26.41 -6.32
CA LEU A 117 -4.32 25.11 -6.94
C LEU A 117 -5.78 24.98 -7.37
N PRO A 118 -6.07 24.46 -8.58
CA PRO A 118 -7.42 24.12 -8.96
C PRO A 118 -7.92 22.90 -8.16
N ALA A 119 -9.21 22.89 -7.82
CA ALA A 119 -9.92 21.71 -7.34
C ALA A 119 -11.01 21.35 -8.35
N ALA A 120 -11.20 20.05 -8.59
CA ALA A 120 -12.31 19.57 -9.43
C ALA A 120 -13.61 19.69 -8.64
N ASP A 121 -14.70 20.09 -9.31
CA ASP A 121 -16.04 20.02 -8.74
C ASP A 121 -16.43 18.55 -8.54
N THR A 122 -17.12 18.24 -7.44
CA THR A 122 -17.51 16.88 -7.03
C THR A 122 -18.53 16.17 -7.95
N GLU A 123 -18.81 16.68 -9.15
CA GLU A 123 -19.89 16.21 -10.03
C GLU A 123 -19.50 15.20 -11.13
N ASP A 124 -18.30 14.60 -11.09
CA ASP A 124 -17.92 13.51 -12.01
C ASP A 124 -17.44 12.24 -11.27
N ALA A 125 -18.29 11.67 -10.40
CA ALA A 125 -18.06 10.36 -9.77
C ALA A 125 -19.29 9.45 -9.82
#